data_AF-A0A936YAC6-F1
#
_entry.id   AF-A0A936YAC6-F1
#
_cell.length_a   1.000
_cell.length_b   1.000
_cell.length_c   1.000
_cell.angle_alpha   90.00
_cell.angle_beta   90.00
_cell.angle_gamma   90.00
#
_symmetry.space_group_name_H-M   'P 1'
#
loop_
_entity.id
_entity.type
_entity.pdbx_description
1 polymer ?
#
loop_
_entity_poly.entity_id
_entity_poly.type
_entity_poly.pdbx_seq_one_letter_code
_entity_poly.pdbx_strand_id
1 'polypeptide(L)'
;MKTSFNLRLRTIALAAGSLLAFQAHAADALTDAMQAAYAPYRVALFKTNGESQDESQQAIKQAQEAWAKLSNQFAAKAPAPYDRDTALATSLSDVSKVYAKASEQVNAKQLAAAHETLEAARDIMADMRHRNNVVVFSDHMNAYHSEMEKLLIDGPKIMTKAHGMHLLSAQAGVLAYLSKRLTSEAPANLNGNAEFRKLVIAVDLSIAALQAALLTDNFDAVKDAMSKVKKPYSQLFLKFG
;
A
#
# COMPACT_ATOMS: atom_id res chain seq x y z
N MET A 1 32.92 27.88 69.70
CA MET A 1 31.80 27.86 70.68
C MET A 1 30.65 28.67 70.11
N LYS A 2 29.41 28.18 70.25
CA LYS A 2 28.11 28.66 69.71
C LYS A 2 27.63 28.04 68.40
N THR A 3 27.01 26.89 68.60
CA THR A 3 25.90 26.24 67.89
C THR A 3 24.63 27.10 67.76
N SER A 4 23.92 26.97 66.64
CA SER A 4 22.44 26.92 66.52
C SER A 4 22.06 26.77 65.03
N PHE A 5 21.66 25.61 64.47
CA PHE A 5 20.44 24.78 64.57
C PHE A 5 19.25 25.24 63.68
N ASN A 6 18.87 24.36 62.74
CA ASN A 6 17.60 24.18 61.99
C ASN A 6 17.22 25.22 60.91
N LEU A 7 16.66 24.85 59.75
CA LEU A 7 15.51 23.95 59.57
C LEU A 7 15.53 23.24 58.20
N ARG A 8 15.19 21.94 58.21
CA ARG A 8 15.05 21.08 57.03
C ARG A 8 13.70 21.32 56.35
N LEU A 9 13.69 21.49 55.03
CA LEU A 9 12.53 21.17 54.19
C LEU A 9 12.95 20.06 53.22
N ARG A 10 12.44 18.85 53.45
CA ARG A 10 12.53 17.73 52.51
C ARG A 10 11.26 17.74 51.66
N THR A 11 11.36 18.21 50.43
CA THR A 11 10.30 18.05 49.43
C THR A 11 10.48 16.67 48.80
N ILE A 12 9.61 15.72 49.13
CA ILE A 12 9.51 14.45 48.42
C ILE A 12 8.66 14.72 47.17
N ALA A 13 9.30 14.89 46.03
CA ALA A 13 8.62 14.89 44.73
C ALA A 13 8.51 13.44 44.25
N LEU A 14 7.37 12.80 44.51
CA LEU A 14 7.02 11.52 43.91
C LEU A 14 6.54 11.78 42.48
N ALA A 15 7.48 11.86 41.54
CA ALA A 15 7.16 11.90 40.12
C ALA A 15 6.79 10.48 39.67
N ALA A 16 5.49 10.17 39.68
CA ALA A 16 4.95 9.03 38.95
C ALA A 16 5.09 9.33 37.44
N GLY A 17 6.26 9.01 36.91
CA GLY A 17 6.51 8.99 35.47
C GLY A 17 5.74 7.84 34.86
N SER A 18 4.50 8.10 34.46
CA SER A 18 3.78 7.25 33.51
C SER A 18 4.62 7.21 32.22
N LEU A 19 5.38 6.13 32.07
CA LEU A 19 5.90 5.72 30.77
C LEU A 19 4.66 5.43 29.91
N LEU A 20 4.22 6.43 29.15
CA LEU A 20 3.53 6.21 27.90
C LEU A 20 4.51 5.42 27.04
N ALA A 21 4.45 4.09 27.17
CA ALA A 21 4.96 3.21 26.15
C ALA A 21 4.17 3.57 24.89
N PHE A 22 4.80 4.36 24.03
CA PHE A 22 4.41 4.41 22.63
C PHE A 22 4.49 2.96 22.16
N GLN A 23 3.34 2.29 22.12
CA GLN A 23 3.16 1.07 21.36
C GLN A 23 3.29 1.49 19.89
N ALA A 24 4.52 1.75 19.46
CA ALA A 24 4.88 1.39 18.11
C ALA A 24 4.50 -0.09 18.03
N HIS A 25 3.42 -0.40 17.30
CA HIS A 25 3.10 -1.78 17.00
C HIS A 25 4.33 -2.28 16.24
N ALA A 26 5.25 -2.94 16.96
CA ALA A 26 6.33 -3.67 16.33
C ALA A 26 5.58 -4.70 15.48
N ALA A 27 5.62 -4.51 14.16
CA ALA A 27 5.09 -5.50 13.26
C ALA A 27 5.73 -6.85 13.64
N ASP A 28 4.93 -7.91 13.63
CA ASP A 28 5.43 -9.23 13.94
C ASP A 28 6.40 -9.70 12.84
N ALA A 29 7.20 -10.72 13.15
CA ALA A 29 8.25 -11.17 12.25
C ALA A 29 7.73 -11.64 10.87
N LEU A 30 6.50 -12.15 10.78
CA LEU A 30 5.92 -12.53 9.50
C LEU A 30 5.41 -11.31 8.73
N THR A 31 4.75 -10.35 9.39
CA THR A 31 4.39 -9.08 8.76
C THR A 31 5.61 -8.35 8.21
N ASP A 32 6.69 -8.26 8.98
CA ASP A 32 7.96 -7.64 8.54
C ASP A 32 8.54 -8.36 7.31
N ALA A 33 8.56 -9.69 7.34
CA ALA A 33 9.03 -10.47 6.21
C ALA A 33 8.13 -10.27 4.98
N MET A 34 6.81 -10.21 5.14
CA MET A 34 5.87 -9.96 4.05
C MET A 34 6.11 -8.57 3.45
N GLN A 35 6.33 -7.53 4.26
CA GLN A 35 6.67 -6.19 3.78
C GLN A 35 8.00 -6.18 3.00
N ALA A 36 9.02 -6.91 3.48
CA ALA A 36 10.28 -7.04 2.76
C ALA A 36 10.12 -7.76 1.40
N ALA A 37 9.29 -8.81 1.34
CA ALA A 37 8.97 -9.51 0.10
C ALA A 37 8.03 -8.70 -0.83
N TYR A 38 7.28 -7.76 -0.28
CA TYR A 38 6.39 -6.89 -1.04
C TYR A 38 7.17 -5.93 -1.97
N ALA A 39 8.36 -5.47 -1.59
CA ALA A 39 9.13 -4.56 -2.44
C ALA A 39 9.52 -5.18 -3.81
N PRO A 40 10.12 -6.38 -3.89
CA PRO A 40 10.33 -7.09 -5.16
C PRO A 40 9.03 -7.35 -5.94
N TYR A 41 7.94 -7.68 -5.24
CA TYR A 41 6.61 -7.82 -5.86
C TYR A 41 6.15 -6.55 -6.58
N ARG A 42 6.23 -5.38 -5.92
CA ARG A 42 5.83 -4.09 -6.52
C ARG A 42 6.64 -3.77 -7.76
N VAL A 43 7.94 -4.10 -7.74
CA VAL A 43 8.81 -3.92 -8.92
C VAL A 43 8.35 -4.83 -10.06
N ALA A 44 8.07 -6.11 -9.78
CA ALA A 44 7.55 -7.03 -10.80
C ALA A 44 6.23 -6.53 -11.39
N LEU A 45 5.27 -6.14 -10.54
CA LEU A 45 3.97 -5.61 -10.97
C LEU A 45 4.13 -4.34 -11.81
N PHE A 46 5.04 -3.43 -11.42
CA PHE A 46 5.30 -2.21 -12.19
C PHE A 46 5.95 -2.51 -13.55
N LYS A 47 6.93 -3.42 -13.58
CA LYS A 47 7.68 -3.73 -14.81
C LYS A 47 6.82 -4.47 -15.83
N THR A 48 5.91 -5.35 -15.40
CA THR A 48 4.96 -6.03 -16.30
C THR A 48 3.89 -5.10 -16.88
N ASN A 49 3.63 -3.96 -16.24
CA ASN A 49 2.81 -2.89 -16.84
C ASN A 49 3.59 -2.04 -17.86
N GLY A 50 4.91 -2.19 -17.92
CA GLY A 50 5.76 -1.57 -18.94
C GLY A 50 5.95 -2.48 -20.16
N GLU A 51 6.86 -2.06 -21.05
CA GLU A 51 7.15 -2.78 -22.30
C GLU A 51 8.47 -3.58 -22.25
N SER A 52 9.12 -3.64 -21.08
CA SER A 52 10.45 -4.26 -20.95
C SER A 52 10.37 -5.72 -20.52
N GLN A 53 10.62 -6.60 -21.48
CA GLN A 53 10.65 -8.05 -21.29
C GLN A 53 11.71 -8.50 -20.28
N ASP A 54 12.96 -8.09 -20.48
CA ASP A 54 14.10 -8.55 -19.68
C ASP A 54 14.01 -8.06 -18.23
N GLU A 55 13.58 -6.80 -18.04
CA GLU A 55 13.37 -6.26 -16.70
C GLU A 55 12.22 -6.97 -15.98
N SER A 56 11.16 -7.35 -16.70
CA SER A 56 10.05 -8.12 -16.14
C SER A 56 10.49 -9.52 -15.71
N GLN A 57 11.32 -10.19 -16.52
CA GLN A 57 11.90 -11.51 -16.17
C GLN A 57 12.77 -11.44 -14.91
N GLN A 58 13.62 -10.41 -14.82
CA GLN A 58 14.46 -10.24 -13.63
C GLN A 58 13.62 -9.92 -12.39
N ALA A 59 12.65 -9.02 -12.52
CA ALA A 59 11.81 -8.59 -11.41
C ALA A 59 10.95 -9.75 -10.86
N ILE A 60 10.35 -10.58 -11.73
CA ILE A 60 9.55 -11.71 -11.27
C ILE A 60 10.41 -12.77 -10.56
N LYS A 61 11.63 -13.01 -11.04
CA LYS A 61 12.59 -13.90 -10.37
C LYS A 61 12.93 -13.41 -8.96
N GLN A 62 13.17 -12.11 -8.80
CA GLN A 62 13.44 -11.52 -7.48
C GLN A 62 12.23 -11.64 -6.54
N ALA A 63 11.01 -11.43 -7.05
CA ALA A 63 9.78 -11.62 -6.28
C ALA A 63 9.60 -13.08 -5.83
N GLN A 64 9.85 -14.05 -6.73
CA GLN A 64 9.83 -15.48 -6.42
C GLN A 64 10.84 -15.84 -5.32
N GLU A 65 12.08 -15.38 -5.44
CA GLU A 65 13.14 -15.66 -4.46
C GLU A 65 12.83 -15.09 -3.08
N ALA A 66 12.36 -13.83 -3.03
CA ALA A 66 11.97 -13.18 -1.78
C ALA A 66 10.79 -13.90 -1.10
N TRP A 67 9.78 -14.29 -1.88
CA TRP A 67 8.62 -15.01 -1.38
C TRP A 67 8.93 -16.43 -0.93
N ALA A 68 9.79 -17.14 -1.66
CA ALA A 68 10.23 -18.48 -1.29
C ALA A 68 10.99 -18.47 0.04
N LYS A 69 11.87 -17.48 0.25
CA LYS A 69 12.58 -17.31 1.53
C LYS A 69 11.60 -17.14 2.70
N LEU A 70 10.61 -16.25 2.55
CA LEU A 70 9.57 -16.04 3.54
C LEU A 70 8.76 -17.32 3.80
N SER A 71 8.30 -17.98 2.74
CA SER A 71 7.46 -19.17 2.85
C SER A 71 8.21 -20.30 3.55
N ASN A 72 9.48 -20.53 3.22
CA ASN A 72 10.32 -21.53 3.87
C ASN A 72 10.53 -21.25 5.37
N GLN A 73 10.58 -19.97 5.76
CA GLN A 73 10.80 -19.58 7.15
C GLN A 73 9.53 -19.77 8.00
N PHE A 74 8.35 -19.48 7.46
CA PHE A 74 7.13 -19.31 8.27
C PHE A 74 6.02 -20.33 8.01
N ALA A 75 6.02 -21.05 6.88
CA ALA A 75 4.90 -21.93 6.52
C ALA A 75 4.67 -23.08 7.52
N ALA A 76 5.73 -23.60 8.15
CA ALA A 76 5.61 -24.70 9.11
C ALA A 76 5.26 -24.24 10.52
N LYS A 77 5.66 -23.02 10.90
CA LYS A 77 5.42 -22.46 12.24
C LYS A 77 5.41 -20.94 12.18
N ALA A 78 4.21 -20.39 12.04
CA ALA A 78 4.02 -18.95 12.02
C ALA A 78 4.06 -18.35 13.44
N PRO A 79 4.60 -17.13 13.60
CA PRO A 79 4.47 -16.38 14.84
C PRO A 79 3.06 -15.80 14.99
N ALA A 80 2.69 -15.41 16.22
CA ALA A 80 1.53 -14.54 16.42
C ALA A 80 1.69 -13.23 15.60
N PRO A 81 0.62 -12.66 15.03
CA PRO A 81 -0.79 -13.07 15.19
C PRO A 81 -1.24 -14.22 14.27
N TYR A 82 -0.36 -14.74 13.41
CA TYR A 82 -0.67 -15.76 12.39
C TYR A 82 -0.63 -17.20 12.89
N ASP A 83 -0.21 -17.44 14.13
CA ASP A 83 -0.02 -18.77 14.72
C ASP A 83 -1.29 -19.63 14.79
N ARG A 84 -2.46 -18.99 14.64
CA ARG A 84 -3.78 -19.63 14.66
C ARG A 84 -4.46 -19.69 13.29
N ASP A 85 -3.82 -19.15 12.26
CA ASP A 85 -4.37 -19.11 10.91
C ASP A 85 -4.15 -20.45 10.20
N THR A 86 -5.19 -21.27 10.16
CA THR A 86 -5.16 -22.58 9.51
C THR A 86 -5.06 -22.50 7.98
N ALA A 87 -5.36 -21.34 7.38
CA ALA A 87 -5.27 -21.12 5.94
C ALA A 87 -3.91 -20.54 5.50
N LEU A 88 -3.04 -20.15 6.43
CA LEU A 88 -1.79 -19.45 6.13
C LEU A 88 -0.89 -20.21 5.15
N ALA A 89 -0.59 -21.49 5.43
CA ALA A 89 0.29 -22.28 4.57
C ALA A 89 -0.25 -22.41 3.14
N THR A 90 -1.58 -22.53 3.00
CA THR A 90 -2.25 -22.55 1.70
C THR A 90 -2.09 -21.20 0.99
N SER A 91 -2.34 -20.08 1.67
CA SER A 91 -2.17 -18.75 1.07
C SER A 91 -0.72 -18.46 0.64
N LEU A 92 0.28 -18.90 1.42
CA LEU A 92 1.69 -18.80 1.04
C LEU A 92 1.99 -19.59 -0.25
N SER A 93 1.42 -20.78 -0.36
CA SER A 93 1.50 -21.62 -1.56
C SER A 93 0.80 -20.97 -2.76
N ASP A 94 -0.36 -20.38 -2.56
CA ASP A 94 -1.13 -19.75 -3.64
C ASP A 94 -0.43 -18.53 -4.22
N VAL A 95 0.21 -17.68 -3.38
CA VAL A 95 1.07 -16.60 -3.89
C VAL A 95 2.25 -17.16 -4.71
N SER A 96 2.82 -18.29 -4.31
CA SER A 96 3.88 -18.96 -5.08
C SER A 96 3.38 -19.42 -6.46
N LYS A 97 2.14 -19.94 -6.54
CA LYS A 97 1.50 -20.32 -7.81
C LYS A 97 1.23 -19.11 -8.70
N VAL A 98 0.80 -17.98 -8.12
CA VAL A 98 0.64 -16.72 -8.85
C VAL A 98 1.96 -16.30 -9.50
N TYR A 99 3.07 -16.32 -8.74
CA TYR A 99 4.37 -15.98 -9.32
C TYR A 99 4.86 -16.97 -10.38
N ALA A 100 4.64 -18.27 -10.18
CA ALA A 100 4.94 -19.27 -11.21
C ALA A 100 4.17 -18.97 -12.49
N LYS A 101 2.87 -18.69 -12.39
CA LYS A 101 2.03 -18.39 -13.55
C LYS A 101 2.44 -17.11 -14.26
N ALA A 102 2.68 -16.04 -13.52
CA ALA A 102 3.15 -14.79 -14.09
C ALA A 102 4.53 -14.95 -14.75
N SER A 103 5.40 -15.83 -14.23
CA SER A 103 6.71 -16.11 -14.84
C SER A 103 6.55 -16.83 -16.20
N GLU A 104 5.63 -17.78 -16.31
CA GLU A 104 5.27 -18.40 -17.60
C GLU A 104 4.77 -17.36 -18.60
N GLN A 105 3.87 -16.47 -18.18
CA GLN A 105 3.31 -15.41 -19.03
C GLN A 105 4.38 -14.42 -19.48
N VAL A 106 5.26 -13.99 -18.57
CA VAL A 106 6.41 -13.16 -18.92
C VAL A 106 7.26 -13.89 -19.96
N ASN A 107 7.64 -15.15 -19.75
CA ASN A 107 8.44 -15.91 -20.74
C ASN A 107 7.74 -16.07 -22.09
N ALA A 108 6.42 -16.09 -22.12
CA ALA A 108 5.59 -16.08 -23.32
C ALA A 108 5.39 -14.68 -23.94
N LYS A 109 6.06 -13.63 -23.43
CA LYS A 109 5.91 -12.22 -23.82
C LYS A 109 4.50 -11.65 -23.60
N GLN A 110 3.77 -12.20 -22.64
CA GLN A 110 2.41 -11.80 -22.28
C GLN A 110 2.42 -10.87 -21.06
N LEU A 111 3.10 -9.72 -21.17
CA LEU A 111 3.34 -8.82 -20.03
C LEU A 111 2.05 -8.30 -19.39
N ALA A 112 1.05 -7.91 -20.19
CA ALA A 112 -0.24 -7.47 -19.67
C ALA A 112 -0.95 -8.57 -18.87
N ALA A 113 -0.97 -9.81 -19.39
CA ALA A 113 -1.56 -10.94 -18.66
C ALA A 113 -0.77 -11.29 -17.38
N ALA A 114 0.56 -11.15 -17.41
CA ALA A 114 1.41 -11.29 -16.23
C ALA A 114 1.12 -10.22 -15.18
N HIS A 115 0.90 -8.97 -15.60
CA HIS A 115 0.50 -7.88 -14.72
C HIS A 115 -0.82 -8.20 -14.00
N GLU A 116 -1.87 -8.53 -14.76
CA GLU A 116 -3.17 -8.92 -14.20
C GLU A 116 -3.05 -10.11 -13.24
N THR A 117 -2.23 -11.11 -13.60
CA THR A 117 -2.00 -12.28 -12.75
C THR A 117 -1.32 -11.90 -11.43
N LEU A 118 -0.34 -10.99 -11.47
CA LEU A 118 0.37 -10.51 -10.28
C LEU A 118 -0.54 -9.70 -9.33
N GLU A 119 -1.66 -9.14 -9.79
CA GLU A 119 -2.61 -8.48 -8.88
C GLU A 119 -3.17 -9.45 -7.84
N ALA A 120 -3.39 -10.73 -8.21
CA ALA A 120 -3.88 -11.74 -7.28
C ALA A 120 -2.92 -11.99 -6.10
N ALA A 121 -1.61 -11.84 -6.29
CA ALA A 121 -0.63 -11.99 -5.21
C ALA A 121 -0.85 -10.94 -4.11
N ARG A 122 -1.15 -9.69 -4.49
CA ARG A 122 -1.48 -8.62 -3.55
C ARG A 122 -2.74 -8.92 -2.77
N ASP A 123 -3.77 -9.42 -3.45
CA ASP A 123 -5.06 -9.68 -2.81
C ASP A 123 -4.94 -10.82 -1.79
N ILE A 124 -4.22 -11.90 -2.13
CA ILE A 124 -3.94 -13.00 -1.19
C ILE A 124 -3.09 -12.50 -0.02
N MET A 125 -2.08 -11.66 -0.27
CA MET A 125 -1.25 -11.07 0.79
C MET A 125 -2.05 -10.15 1.73
N ALA A 126 -3.00 -9.37 1.20
CA ALA A 126 -3.88 -8.53 2.00
C ALA A 126 -4.86 -9.38 2.83
N ASP A 127 -5.49 -10.39 2.22
CA ASP A 127 -6.39 -11.32 2.93
C ASP A 127 -5.68 -12.02 4.09
N MET A 128 -4.43 -12.48 3.88
CA MET A 128 -3.57 -13.03 4.94
C MET A 128 -3.45 -12.09 6.12
N ARG A 129 -3.17 -10.81 5.89
CA ARG A 129 -3.04 -9.83 6.96
C ARG A 129 -4.38 -9.54 7.62
N HIS A 130 -5.42 -9.29 6.84
CA HIS A 130 -6.71 -8.82 7.34
C HIS A 130 -7.40 -9.86 8.23
N ARG A 131 -7.37 -11.14 7.85
CA ARG A 131 -7.94 -12.22 8.69
C ARG A 131 -7.18 -12.44 10.00
N ASN A 132 -5.96 -11.90 10.10
CA ASN A 132 -5.13 -11.88 11.31
C ASN A 132 -5.12 -10.49 11.99
N ASN A 133 -6.05 -9.60 11.62
CA ASN A 133 -6.21 -8.23 12.16
C ASN A 133 -4.97 -7.35 11.98
N VAL A 134 -4.16 -7.63 10.95
CA VAL A 134 -3.03 -6.81 10.56
C VAL A 134 -3.45 -5.90 9.41
N VAL A 135 -3.19 -4.60 9.54
CA VAL A 135 -3.33 -3.62 8.45
C VAL A 135 -2.01 -2.88 8.33
N VAL A 136 -1.49 -2.77 7.11
CA VAL A 136 -0.22 -2.09 6.81
C VAL A 136 -0.41 -1.02 5.75
N PHE A 137 0.62 -0.19 5.56
CA PHE A 137 0.56 0.93 4.62
C PHE A 137 0.13 0.53 3.18
N SER A 138 0.63 -0.61 2.69
CA SER A 138 0.27 -1.10 1.35
C SER A 138 -1.23 -1.36 1.21
N ASP A 139 -1.96 -1.68 2.29
CA ASP A 139 -3.41 -1.88 2.23
C ASP A 139 -4.15 -0.57 1.89
N HIS A 140 -3.65 0.57 2.37
CA HIS A 140 -4.18 1.89 2.01
C HIS A 140 -3.83 2.28 0.57
N MET A 141 -2.62 1.93 0.12
CA MET A 141 -2.22 2.08 -1.28
C MET A 141 -3.11 1.25 -2.21
N ASN A 142 -3.47 0.03 -1.81
CA ASN A 142 -4.33 -0.87 -2.57
C ASN A 142 -5.77 -0.37 -2.62
N ALA A 143 -6.29 0.16 -1.50
CA ALA A 143 -7.62 0.76 -1.45
C ALA A 143 -7.75 1.93 -2.44
N TYR A 144 -6.77 2.85 -2.45
CA TYR A 144 -6.72 3.93 -3.43
C TYR A 144 -6.66 3.40 -4.87
N HIS A 145 -5.78 2.43 -5.13
CA HIS A 145 -5.62 1.85 -6.46
C HIS A 145 -6.89 1.18 -6.98
N SER A 146 -7.58 0.39 -6.16
CA SER A 146 -8.81 -0.28 -6.56
C SER A 146 -9.88 0.71 -7.01
N GLU A 147 -10.08 1.81 -6.26
CA GLU A 147 -11.02 2.86 -6.66
C GLU A 147 -10.54 3.65 -7.89
N MET A 148 -9.23 3.83 -8.03
CA MET A 148 -8.64 4.49 -9.19
C MET A 148 -8.84 3.67 -10.48
N GLU A 149 -8.62 2.36 -10.44
CA GLU A 149 -8.84 1.48 -11.59
C GLU A 149 -10.32 1.43 -11.96
N LYS A 150 -11.25 1.37 -10.98
CA LYS A 150 -12.69 1.50 -11.26
C LYS A 150 -13.02 2.80 -11.99
N LEU A 151 -12.44 3.93 -11.55
CA LEU A 151 -12.62 5.22 -12.23
C LEU A 151 -12.12 5.16 -13.68
N LEU A 152 -10.94 4.58 -13.91
CA LEU A 152 -10.33 4.54 -15.24
C LEU A 152 -11.06 3.60 -16.20
N ILE A 153 -11.56 2.46 -15.71
CA ILE A 153 -12.25 1.44 -16.51
C ILE A 153 -13.71 1.81 -16.75
N ASP A 154 -14.44 2.17 -15.69
CA ASP A 154 -15.88 2.39 -15.77
C ASP A 154 -16.24 3.86 -15.98
N GLY A 155 -15.35 4.78 -15.59
CA GLY A 155 -15.61 6.22 -15.66
C GLY A 155 -16.07 6.71 -17.04
N PRO A 156 -15.41 6.32 -18.16
CA PRO A 156 -15.87 6.68 -19.50
C PRO A 156 -17.31 6.24 -19.81
N LYS A 157 -17.73 5.08 -19.28
CA LYS A 157 -19.10 4.56 -19.45
C LYS A 157 -20.08 5.23 -18.48
N ILE A 158 -19.65 5.57 -17.27
CA ILE A 158 -20.48 6.29 -16.29
C ILE A 158 -20.79 7.69 -16.80
N MET A 159 -19.80 8.36 -17.39
CA MET A 159 -19.89 9.73 -17.88
C MET A 159 -21.04 9.94 -18.87
N THR A 160 -21.38 8.92 -19.69
CA THR A 160 -22.44 9.00 -20.70
C THR A 160 -23.84 8.67 -20.17
N LYS A 161 -23.97 8.25 -18.91
CA LYS A 161 -25.26 7.94 -18.29
C LYS A 161 -25.95 9.20 -17.75
N ALA A 162 -27.26 9.11 -17.52
CA ALA A 162 -27.99 10.10 -16.74
C ALA A 162 -27.31 10.28 -15.37
N HIS A 163 -27.09 11.53 -14.97
CA HIS A 163 -26.35 11.90 -13.75
C HIS A 163 -24.90 11.39 -13.67
N GLY A 164 -24.28 11.02 -14.81
CA GLY A 164 -22.92 10.49 -14.87
C GLY A 164 -21.88 11.37 -14.18
N MET A 165 -21.95 12.69 -14.40
CA MET A 165 -21.03 13.65 -13.76
C MET A 165 -21.19 13.70 -12.23
N HIS A 166 -22.40 13.53 -11.70
CA HIS A 166 -22.62 13.45 -10.26
C HIS A 166 -22.06 12.15 -9.66
N LEU A 167 -22.23 11.02 -10.35
CA LEU A 167 -21.65 9.74 -9.94
C LEU A 167 -20.12 9.80 -9.93
N LEU A 168 -19.52 10.40 -10.97
CA LEU A 168 -18.07 10.62 -11.04
C LEU A 168 -17.59 11.58 -9.95
N SER A 169 -18.36 12.61 -9.62
CA SER A 169 -18.05 13.51 -8.50
C SER A 169 -18.02 12.78 -7.16
N ALA A 170 -18.96 11.86 -6.91
CA ALA A 170 -18.94 11.01 -5.72
C ALA A 170 -17.71 10.11 -5.69
N GLN A 171 -17.35 9.46 -6.81
CA GLN A 171 -16.17 8.62 -6.92
C GLN A 171 -14.87 9.41 -6.74
N ALA A 172 -14.76 10.62 -7.30
CA ALA A 172 -13.64 11.53 -7.07
C ALA A 172 -13.53 11.94 -5.59
N GLY A 173 -14.66 12.10 -4.89
CA GLY A 173 -14.70 12.30 -3.44
C GLY A 173 -14.13 11.11 -2.65
N VAL A 174 -14.44 9.88 -3.06
CA VAL A 174 -13.84 8.66 -2.47
C VAL A 174 -12.33 8.64 -2.68
N LEU A 175 -11.85 8.94 -3.89
CA LEU A 175 -10.42 9.03 -4.18
C LEU A 175 -9.73 10.13 -3.38
N ALA A 176 -10.39 11.29 -3.20
CA ALA A 176 -9.86 12.36 -2.36
C ALA A 176 -9.71 11.90 -0.91
N TYR A 177 -10.71 11.22 -0.34
CA TYR A 177 -10.61 10.64 1.00
C TYR A 177 -9.47 9.61 1.10
N LEU A 178 -9.36 8.68 0.15
CA LEU A 178 -8.31 7.66 0.14
C LEU A 178 -6.92 8.26 -0.04
N SER A 179 -6.76 9.30 -0.85
CA SER A 179 -5.49 10.01 -1.03
C SER A 179 -4.98 10.61 0.29
N LYS A 180 -5.87 11.17 1.11
CA LYS A 180 -5.49 11.67 2.46
C LYS A 180 -5.05 10.55 3.39
N ARG A 181 -5.62 9.35 3.27
CA ARG A 181 -5.16 8.18 4.03
C ARG A 181 -3.74 7.77 3.68
N LEU A 182 -3.27 8.02 2.45
CA LEU A 182 -1.88 7.76 2.07
C LEU A 182 -0.88 8.62 2.85
N THR A 183 -1.30 9.74 3.45
CA THR A 183 -0.48 10.51 4.38
C THR A 183 -0.73 10.12 5.84
N SER A 184 -2.00 10.06 6.25
CA SER A 184 -2.35 9.86 7.67
C SER A 184 -1.99 8.48 8.21
N GLU A 185 -1.99 7.46 7.34
CA GLU A 185 -1.69 6.07 7.69
C GLU A 185 -0.25 5.68 7.33
N ALA A 186 0.53 6.59 6.75
CA ALA A 186 1.92 6.31 6.40
C ALA A 186 2.78 6.21 7.68
N PRO A 187 3.66 5.19 7.76
CA PRO A 187 4.67 5.11 8.80
C PRO A 187 5.49 6.40 8.95
N ALA A 188 5.91 6.72 10.18
CA ALA A 188 6.60 7.97 10.48
C ALA A 188 7.88 8.19 9.66
N ASN A 189 8.61 7.12 9.32
CA ASN A 189 9.78 7.18 8.45
C ASN A 189 9.43 7.58 7.01
N LEU A 190 8.29 7.13 6.47
CA LEU A 190 7.81 7.57 5.16
C LEU A 190 7.37 9.02 5.21
N ASN A 191 6.59 9.41 6.23
CA ASN A 191 6.16 10.80 6.41
C ASN A 191 7.34 11.76 6.60
N GLY A 192 8.45 11.29 7.19
CA GLY A 192 9.72 12.02 7.29
C GLY A 192 10.49 12.16 5.96
N ASN A 193 10.22 11.29 4.97
CA ASN A 193 10.92 11.27 3.69
C ASN A 193 10.39 12.37 2.72
N ALA A 194 11.28 13.23 2.23
CA ALA A 194 10.91 14.34 1.35
C ALA A 194 10.42 13.89 -0.04
N GLU A 195 10.98 12.81 -0.58
CA GLU A 195 10.56 12.25 -1.87
C GLU A 195 9.16 11.62 -1.76
N PHE A 196 8.90 10.88 -0.68
CA PHE A 196 7.56 10.34 -0.40
C PHE A 196 6.51 11.45 -0.36
N ARG A 197 6.73 12.50 0.45
CA ARG A 197 5.79 13.63 0.55
C ARG A 197 5.54 14.29 -0.80
N LYS A 198 6.58 14.48 -1.61
CA LYS A 198 6.44 15.02 -2.96
C LYS A 198 5.52 14.16 -3.84
N LEU A 199 5.69 12.83 -3.79
CA LEU A 199 4.88 11.91 -4.59
C LEU A 199 3.43 11.83 -4.12
N VAL A 200 3.17 11.83 -2.81
CA VAL A 200 1.80 11.88 -2.27
C VAL A 200 1.10 13.18 -2.65
N ILE A 201 1.79 14.33 -2.58
CA ILE A 201 1.26 15.61 -3.06
C ILE A 201 0.89 15.55 -4.55
N ALA A 202 1.68 14.87 -5.38
CA ALA A 202 1.37 14.71 -6.80
C ALA A 202 0.10 13.86 -7.03
N VAL A 203 -0.17 12.87 -6.17
CA VAL A 203 -1.43 12.11 -6.16
C VAL A 203 -2.60 13.03 -5.77
N ASP A 204 -2.48 13.77 -4.68
CA ASP A 204 -3.51 14.70 -4.22
C ASP A 204 -3.88 15.74 -5.29
N LEU A 205 -2.86 16.30 -5.98
CA LEU A 205 -3.06 17.30 -7.03
C LEU A 205 -3.78 16.73 -8.26
N SER A 206 -3.55 15.46 -8.62
CA SER A 206 -4.24 14.85 -9.77
C SER A 206 -5.73 14.63 -9.46
N ILE A 207 -6.07 14.27 -8.22
CA ILE A 207 -7.46 14.16 -7.77
C ILE A 207 -8.13 15.53 -7.68
N ALA A 208 -7.44 16.54 -7.16
CA ALA A 208 -7.96 17.91 -7.12
C ALA A 208 -8.25 18.44 -8.55
N ALA A 209 -7.39 18.13 -9.52
CA ALA A 209 -7.62 18.47 -10.93
C ALA A 209 -8.85 17.77 -11.51
N LEU A 210 -9.05 16.48 -11.19
CA LEU A 210 -10.26 15.75 -11.58
C LEU A 210 -11.53 16.36 -10.97
N GLN A 211 -11.51 16.67 -9.67
CA GLN A 211 -12.62 17.32 -8.99
C GLN A 211 -12.94 18.68 -9.63
N ALA A 212 -11.91 19.48 -9.95
CA ALA A 212 -12.09 20.75 -10.64
C ALA A 212 -12.72 20.56 -12.03
N ALA A 213 -12.25 19.59 -12.82
CA ALA A 213 -12.80 19.31 -14.14
C ALA A 213 -14.29 18.91 -14.08
N LEU A 214 -14.68 18.11 -13.08
CA LEU A 214 -16.07 17.68 -12.86
C LEU A 214 -17.03 18.83 -12.53
N LEU A 215 -16.53 20.01 -12.13
CA LEU A 215 -17.33 21.21 -11.90
C LEU A 215 -17.57 22.05 -13.17
N THR A 216 -16.95 21.71 -14.30
CA THR A 216 -16.99 22.53 -15.52
C THR A 216 -18.01 22.07 -16.56
N ASP A 217 -18.73 20.97 -16.30
CA ASP A 217 -19.59 20.26 -17.27
C ASP A 217 -18.91 19.95 -18.63
N ASN A 218 -17.58 20.01 -18.68
CA ASN A 218 -16.78 19.76 -19.87
C ASN A 218 -16.28 18.31 -19.90
N PHE A 219 -16.92 17.49 -20.73
CA PHE A 219 -16.63 16.07 -20.88
C PHE A 219 -15.18 15.78 -21.28
N ASP A 220 -14.61 16.60 -22.17
CA ASP A 220 -13.22 16.42 -22.61
C ASP A 220 -12.24 16.76 -21.49
N ALA A 221 -12.52 17.81 -20.71
CA ALA A 221 -11.72 18.15 -19.54
C ALA A 221 -11.77 17.05 -18.48
N VAL A 222 -12.95 16.47 -18.22
CA VAL A 222 -13.10 15.33 -17.29
C VAL A 222 -12.34 14.11 -17.79
N LYS A 223 -12.47 13.76 -19.08
CA LYS A 223 -11.76 12.64 -19.68
C LYS A 223 -10.24 12.81 -19.60
N ASP A 224 -9.75 14.00 -19.92
CA ASP A 224 -8.34 14.35 -19.82
C ASP A 224 -7.84 14.24 -18.36
N ALA A 225 -8.56 14.81 -17.40
CA ALA A 225 -8.21 14.74 -15.99
C ALA A 225 -8.22 13.29 -15.45
N MET A 226 -9.23 12.48 -15.79
CA MET A 226 -9.27 11.06 -15.44
C MET A 226 -8.03 10.31 -15.98
N SER A 227 -7.64 10.55 -17.23
CA SER A 227 -6.47 9.87 -17.82
C SER A 227 -5.15 10.16 -17.08
N LYS A 228 -5.09 11.25 -16.31
CA LYS A 228 -3.88 11.72 -15.62
C LYS A 228 -3.74 11.22 -14.17
N VAL A 229 -4.76 10.59 -13.59
CA VAL A 229 -4.69 10.15 -12.17
C VAL A 229 -3.75 8.97 -11.94
N LYS A 230 -3.55 8.10 -12.94
CA LYS A 230 -2.75 6.86 -12.81
C LYS A 230 -1.27 7.13 -12.59
N LYS A 231 -0.69 8.06 -13.37
CA LYS A 231 0.76 8.26 -13.42
C LYS A 231 1.37 8.66 -12.05
N PRO A 232 0.84 9.66 -11.31
CA PRO A 232 1.35 9.99 -9.98
C PRO A 232 1.29 8.81 -9.01
N TYR A 233 0.20 8.04 -9.03
CA TYR A 233 0.06 6.86 -8.18
C TYR A 233 1.09 5.78 -8.51
N SER A 234 1.28 5.45 -9.79
CA SER A 234 2.27 4.44 -10.21
C SER A 234 3.69 4.81 -9.77
N GLN A 235 4.04 6.09 -9.77
CA GLN A 235 5.34 6.58 -9.29
C GLN A 235 5.50 6.44 -7.78
N LEU A 236 4.45 6.78 -7.01
CA LEU A 236 4.40 6.57 -5.57
C LEU A 236 4.52 5.08 -5.22
N PHE A 237 3.70 4.24 -5.85
CA PHE A 237 3.63 2.79 -5.63
C PHE A 237 4.98 2.09 -5.87
N LEU A 238 5.64 2.37 -6.99
CA LEU A 238 6.93 1.76 -7.31
C LEU A 238 7.96 2.00 -6.19
N LYS A 239 8.00 3.21 -5.64
CA LYS A 239 9.01 3.60 -4.65
C LYS A 239 8.63 3.24 -3.21
N PHE A 240 7.35 3.36 -2.86
CA PHE A 240 6.91 3.37 -1.46
C PHE A 240 5.67 2.53 -1.16
N GLY A 241 5.08 1.86 -2.15
CA GLY A 241 3.74 1.26 -2.05
C GLY A 241 3.57 0.04 -1.16
#